data_AF-A0A381S616-F1
#
_entry.id   AF-A0A381S616-F1
#
_cell.length_a   1.000
_cell.length_b   1.000
_cell.length_c   1.000
_cell.angle_alpha   90.00
_cell.angle_beta   90.00
_cell.angle_gamma   90.00
#
_symmetry.space_group_name_H-M   'P 1'
#
loop_
_entity.id
_entity.type
_entity.pdbx_description
1 polymer ?
#
loop_
_entity_poly.entity_id
_entity_poly.type
_entity_poly.pdbx_seq_one_letter_code
_entity_poly.pdbx_strand_id
1 'polypeptide(L)' 'MSTGKDQKKSIEKNLTELERLVEELENGDLELDQALKKFEQGVKLSRECQKTLEEAEMKIKILMDNALKATDEELN' A
#
# COMPACT_ATOMS: atom_id res chain seq x y z
N MET A 1 -7.83 15.96 -0.62
CA MET A 1 -6.45 15.57 -0.96
C MET A 1 -5.80 15.07 0.32
N SER A 2 -5.71 13.75 0.53
CA SER A 2 -5.04 13.19 1.72
C SER A 2 -3.52 13.35 1.59
N THR A 3 -2.86 13.82 2.64
CA THR A 3 -1.42 14.11 2.63
C THR A 3 -0.61 12.82 2.61
N GLY A 4 0.65 12.85 2.13
CA GLY A 4 1.51 11.64 2.10
C GLY A 4 1.73 10.98 3.47
N LYS A 5 1.54 11.75 4.55
CA LYS A 5 1.56 11.25 5.93
C LYS A 5 0.36 10.35 6.26
N ASP A 6 -0.81 10.64 5.70
CA ASP A 6 -2.03 9.86 5.88
C ASP A 6 -1.95 8.54 5.10
N GLN A 7 -1.38 8.57 3.89
CA GLN A 7 -1.13 7.37 3.08
C GLN A 7 -0.14 6.42 3.78
N LYS A 8 0.95 6.96 4.37
CA LYS A 8 1.91 6.18 5.15
C LYS A 8 1.25 5.47 6.33
N LYS A 9 0.48 6.19 7.15
CA LYS A 9 -0.25 5.61 8.28
C LYS A 9 -1.26 4.53 7.85
N SER A 10 -1.88 4.70 6.68
CA SER A 10 -2.80 3.71 6.13
C SER A 10 -2.08 2.42 5.72
N ILE A 11 -0.91 2.52 5.09
CA ILE A 11 -0.10 1.35 4.73
C ILE A 11 0.38 0.62 5.99
N GLU A 12 0.95 1.34 6.96
CA GLU A 12 1.44 0.73 8.21
C GLU A 12 0.31 -0.03 8.92
N LYS A 13 -0.88 0.57 9.00
CA LYS A 13 -2.05 -0.09 9.58
C LYS A 13 -2.47 -1.34 8.80
N ASN A 14 -2.51 -1.27 7.47
CA ASN A 14 -2.91 -2.39 6.63
C ASN A 14 -1.91 -3.55 6.70
N LEU A 15 -0.61 -3.24 6.81
CA LEU A 15 0.45 -4.23 7.01
C LEU A 15 0.32 -4.91 8.38
N THR A 16 0.11 -4.16 9.46
CA THR A 16 -0.11 -4.74 10.79
C THR A 16 -1.32 -5.66 10.82
N GLU A 17 -2.42 -5.29 10.16
CA GLU A 17 -3.59 -6.16 10.09
C GLU A 17 -3.32 -7.41 9.24
N LEU A 18 -2.54 -7.29 8.16
CA LEU A 18 -2.16 -8.43 7.34
C LEU A 18 -1.29 -9.43 8.12
N GLU A 19 -0.31 -8.94 8.89
CA GLU A 19 0.53 -9.76 9.79
C GLU A 19 -0.34 -10.53 10.79
N ARG A 20 -1.29 -9.83 11.42
CA ARG A 20 -2.25 -10.44 12.35
C ARG A 20 -3.09 -11.54 11.69
N LEU A 21 -3.58 -11.31 10.48
CA LEU A 21 -4.35 -12.31 9.73
C LEU A 21 -3.51 -13.53 9.37
N VAL A 22 -2.24 -13.33 9.01
CA VAL A 22 -1.31 -14.43 8.70
C VAL A 22 -1.06 -15.27 9.96
N GLU A 23 -0.73 -14.64 11.10
CA GLU A 23 -0.55 -15.36 12.37
C GLU A 23 -1.79 -16.19 12.73
N GLU A 24 -2.98 -15.62 12.58
CA GLU A 24 -4.23 -16.32 12.86
C GLU A 24 -4.48 -17.51 11.91
N LEU A 25 -4.08 -17.41 10.64
CA LEU A 25 -4.18 -18.50 9.66
C LEU A 25 -3.15 -19.60 9.94
N GLU A 26 -1.94 -19.24 10.37
CA GLU A 26 -0.86 -20.18 10.69
C GLU A 26 -1.11 -20.96 11.98
N ASN A 27 -1.83 -20.38 12.94
CA ASN A 27 -2.20 -21.05 14.19
C ASN A 27 -3.09 -22.28 13.99
N GLY A 28 -3.82 -22.38 12.87
CA GLY A 28 -4.57 -23.59 12.51
C GLY A 28 -5.85 -23.87 13.30
N ASP A 29 -6.20 -23.05 14.29
CA ASP A 29 -7.40 -23.20 15.14
C ASP A 29 -8.69 -22.66 14.49
N LEU A 30 -8.66 -22.33 13.20
CA LEU A 30 -9.79 -21.74 12.48
C LEU A 30 -10.60 -22.79 11.73
N GLU A 31 -11.91 -22.70 11.86
CA GLU A 31 -12.84 -23.40 10.97
C GLU A 31 -12.63 -22.94 9.52
N LEU A 32 -12.84 -23.84 8.55
CA LEU A 32 -12.58 -23.58 7.13
C LEU A 32 -13.23 -22.28 6.63
N ASP A 33 -14.48 -22.04 7.01
CA ASP A 33 -15.25 -20.84 6.63
C ASP A 33 -14.63 -19.55 7.18
N GLN A 34 -14.03 -19.61 8.37
CA GLN A 34 -13.33 -18.49 8.98
C GLN A 34 -11.98 -18.26 8.33
N ALA A 35 -11.24 -19.34 8.04
CA ALA A 35 -9.97 -19.28 7.33
C ALA A 35 -10.14 -18.64 5.94
N LEU A 36 -11.18 -19.02 5.19
CA LEU A 36 -11.51 -18.42 3.90
C LEU A 36 -11.80 -16.92 4.00
N LYS A 37 -12.59 -16.49 5.00
CA LYS A 37 -12.87 -15.07 5.22
C LYS A 37 -11.61 -14.27 5.55
N LYS A 38 -10.73 -14.81 6.40
CA LYS A 38 -9.46 -14.15 6.75
C LYS A 38 -8.52 -14.08 5.55
N PHE A 39 -8.47 -15.14 4.74
CA PHE A 39 -7.71 -15.15 3.49
C PHE A 39 -8.19 -14.07 2.52
N GLU A 40 -9.50 -13.95 2.29
CA GLU A 40 -10.08 -12.90 1.45
C GLU A 40 -9.74 -11.50 1.96
N GLN A 41 -9.82 -11.29 3.27
CA GLN A 41 -9.41 -10.02 3.90
C GLN A 41 -7.92 -9.73 3.68
N GLY A 42 -7.05 -10.71 3.86
CA GLY A 42 -5.62 -10.58 3.62
C GLY A 42 -5.31 -10.21 2.16
N VAL A 43 -5.96 -10.87 1.20
CA VAL A 43 -5.83 -10.54 -0.23
C VAL A 43 -6.27 -9.11 -0.51
N LYS A 44 -7.36 -8.65 0.10
CA LYS A 44 -7.85 -7.28 -0.06
C LYS A 44 -6.85 -6.26 0.49
N LEU A 45 -6.35 -6.45 1.71
CA LEU A 45 -5.38 -5.56 2.35
C LEU A 45 -4.07 -5.47 1.54
N SER A 46 -3.59 -6.60 1.02
CA SER A 46 -2.41 -6.67 0.16
C SER A 46 -2.58 -5.82 -1.12
N ARG A 47 -3.74 -5.94 -1.79
CA ARG A 47 -4.06 -5.14 -2.98
C ARG A 47 -4.14 -3.64 -2.67
N GLU A 48 -4.71 -3.26 -1.54
CA GLU A 48 -4.78 -1.85 -1.12
C GLU A 48 -3.39 -1.25 -0.85
N CYS A 49 -2.50 -2.02 -0.24
CA CYS A 49 -1.10 -1.60 -0.04
C CYS A 49 -0.39 -1.40 -1.38
N GLN A 50 -0.51 -2.38 -2.28
CA GLN A 50 0.09 -2.31 -3.62
C GLN A 50 -0.38 -1.08 -4.40
N LYS A 51 -1.69 -0.84 -4.44
CA LYS A 51 -2.26 0.34 -5.09
C LYS A 51 -1.73 1.65 -4.51
N THR A 52 -1.61 1.73 -3.18
CA THR A 52 -1.10 2.94 -2.53
C THR A 52 0.37 3.20 -2.91
N LEU A 53 1.17 2.14 -3.02
CA LEU A 53 2.57 2.24 -3.46
C LEU A 53 2.67 2.68 -4.93
N GLU A 54 1.85 2.12 -5.83
CA GLU A 54 1.78 2.51 -7.23
C GLU A 54 1.41 4.00 -7.40
N GLU A 55 0.43 4.48 -6.62
CA GLU A 55 0.06 5.90 -6.59
C GLU A 55 1.21 6.80 -6.11
N ALA A 56 1.97 6.34 -5.11
CA ALA A 56 3.13 7.07 -4.60
C ALA A 56 4.25 7.11 -5.64
N GLU A 57 4.56 6.00 -6.28
CA GLU A 57 5.57 5.91 -7.35
C GLU A 57 5.21 6.83 -8.52
N MET A 58 3.95 6.84 -8.95
CA MET A 58 3.46 7.72 -10.01
C MET A 58 3.65 9.20 -9.66
N LYS A 59 3.34 9.59 -8.42
CA LYS A 59 3.56 10.97 -7.95
C LYS A 59 5.04 11.35 -7.98
N ILE A 60 5.92 10.44 -7.54
CA ILE A 60 7.38 10.67 -7.58
C ILE A 60 7.84 10.88 -9.01
N LYS A 61 7.41 10.02 -9.95
CA LYS A 61 7.78 10.13 -11.36
C LYS A 61 7.37 11.47 -11.96
N ILE A 62 6.13 11.91 -11.72
CA ILE A 62 5.64 13.21 -12.21
C ILE A 62 6.46 14.37 -11.63
N LEU A 63 6.80 14.31 -10.34
CA LEU A 63 7.61 15.34 -9.70
C LEU A 63 9.03 15.40 -10.27
N MET A 64 9.65 14.24 -10.54
CA MET A 64 10.97 14.16 -11.18
C MET A 64 10.95 14.67 -12.61
N ASP A 65 9.96 14.28 -13.41
CA ASP A 65 9.81 14.74 -14.80
C ASP A 65 9.61 16.26 -14.86
N ASN A 66 8.82 16.83 -13.93
CA ASN A 66 8.62 18.28 -13.85
C ASN A 66 9.88 19.02 -13.40
N ALA A 67 10.64 18.45 -12.45
CA ALA A 67 11.90 19.03 -12.02
C ALA A 67 12.93 19.05 -13.15
N LEU A 68 13.02 17.98 -13.95
CA LEU A 68 13.91 17.91 -15.11
C LEU A 68 13.54 18.94 -16.20
N LYS A 69 12.24 19.12 -16.48
CA LYS A 69 11.78 20.14 -17.44
C LYS A 69 12.12 21.56 -16.98
N ALA A 70 11.97 21.85 -15.69
CA ALA A 70 12.32 23.16 -15.13
C ALA A 70 13.83 23.47 -15.30
N THR A 71 14.70 22.47 -15.14
CA THR A 71 16.14 22.65 -15.34
C THR A 71 16.55 22.83 -16.80
N ASP A 72 15.82 22.23 -17.75
CA ASP A 72 16.10 22.38 -19.19
C ASP A 72 15.67 23.76 -19.73
N GLU A 73 14.69 24.42 -19.10
CA GLU A 73 14.25 25.78 -19.45
C GLU A 73 15.20 26.87 -18.91
N GLU A 74 15.92 26.62 -17.81
CA GLU A 74 16.90 27.57 -17.23
C GLU A 74 18.28 27.55 -17.93
N LEU A 75 18.55 26.53 -18.77
CA LEU A 75 19.83 26.35 -19.49
C LEU A 75 19.81 26.87 -20.94
N ASN A 76 18.69 27.43 -21.42
CA ASN A 76 18.54 28.09 -22.73
C ASN A 76 18.41 29.60 -22.61
#